data_AF-A0A7X7U497-F1
#
_entry.id   AF-A0A7X7U497-F1
#
_cell.length_a   1.000
_cell.length_b   1.000
_cell.length_c   1.000
_cell.angle_alpha   90.00
_cell.angle_beta   90.00
_cell.angle_gamma   90.00
#
_symmetry.space_group_name_H-M   'P 1'
#
loop_
_entity.id
_entity.type
_entity.pdbx_description
1 polymer ?
#
loop_
_entity_poly.entity_id
_entity_poly.type
_entity_poly.pdbx_seq_one_letter_code
_entity_poly.pdbx_strand_id
1 'polypeptide(L)'
;IRPDTYVEANLAPAHKGAAGAYNSLIGDFDGSLGSGATGWVLIDSGDPEKGFKSWDWWGPIRASDKHWPHGNNQETFSSIIWDRWRLSRLYTAGGDGGFFWDLTNKSGEGFTVVVEDCVGTGRAFGGGVAYPTVRPDEPSVFRRCYFLALDWVGDTAAVLVGGWEKTMPDYPHAVFEDCTLVHTDNAVAISYAGHCTRAKFVNCRMIVLNFTQPEMGGKSTGILCTQGHSPTGRLHVDLEDCVLAGYSVFTPGDDGKAVTYTTKGRTQAYVQFKQDVPEGFERLGLWPADLFAQMAPPAMGSVLVSPASRPVLTKLPMAFAKAMENTPVVFNGRPLHVLNRRDDTKNGTDDYTKSMYLYVVDMATGEELCRFGEGHSFANAFVDGSQLHVFASEGTNRDWFGSLYHFSTSDLTKWTRRPAIEREGDEHLFNASICRDEKGFLMAYESNKPVQFCFKFARSTDLSAWEKLPGLIFTGVNHEYSACPVIRYFSPYYYVIYLHAPIPAHSGYVSFLARSADLATWELSPFNPILEAGPGEGINNSDVDLFEWQGKTYLTYATGDQASWGAVRMALYDGPMQEFFARHFPTGVPTLKADARTE
;
A
#
# COMPACT_ATOMS: atom_id res chain seq x y z
N ILE A 1 -9.95 -15.77 -17.03
CA ILE A 1 -11.25 -15.30 -17.57
C ILE A 1 -11.07 -13.85 -17.98
N ARG A 2 -11.45 -13.49 -19.21
CA ARG A 2 -11.34 -12.12 -19.73
C ARG A 2 -12.29 -11.18 -18.99
N PRO A 3 -11.91 -9.93 -18.68
CA PRO A 3 -12.83 -8.92 -18.17
C PRO A 3 -14.06 -8.76 -19.06
N ASP A 4 -15.23 -9.02 -18.48
CA ASP A 4 -16.55 -8.88 -19.09
C ASP A 4 -17.63 -9.11 -18.00
N THR A 5 -18.90 -8.93 -18.37
CA THR A 5 -20.05 -9.34 -17.57
C THR A 5 -20.57 -10.70 -18.04
N TYR A 6 -20.48 -11.69 -17.15
CA TYR A 6 -20.95 -13.05 -17.31
C TYR A 6 -22.24 -13.21 -16.54
N VAL A 7 -23.37 -13.35 -17.26
CA VAL A 7 -24.66 -13.60 -16.62
C VAL A 7 -24.75 -15.08 -16.27
N GLU A 8 -24.22 -15.44 -15.10
CA GLU A 8 -24.10 -16.81 -14.61
C GLU A 8 -24.46 -16.91 -13.13
N ALA A 9 -25.18 -17.98 -12.79
CA ALA A 9 -25.52 -18.35 -11.42
C ALA A 9 -25.31 -19.85 -11.24
N ASN A 10 -25.18 -20.29 -9.99
CA ASN A 10 -25.04 -21.69 -9.59
C ASN A 10 -23.87 -22.41 -10.28
N LEU A 11 -22.70 -21.77 -10.27
CA LEU A 11 -21.47 -22.40 -10.74
C LEU A 11 -21.13 -23.62 -9.88
N ALA A 12 -20.82 -24.71 -10.58
CA ALA A 12 -20.41 -25.97 -10.00
C ALA A 12 -19.27 -26.58 -10.84
N PRO A 13 -18.02 -26.61 -10.32
CA PRO A 13 -16.92 -27.25 -11.03
C PRO A 13 -17.13 -28.76 -11.14
N ALA A 14 -16.47 -29.37 -12.13
CA ALA A 14 -16.59 -30.81 -12.36
C ALA A 14 -15.91 -31.67 -11.26
N HIS A 15 -14.90 -31.14 -10.58
CA HIS A 15 -14.14 -31.86 -9.54
C HIS A 15 -13.47 -30.90 -8.54
N LYS A 16 -13.18 -31.45 -7.35
CA LYS A 16 -12.37 -30.82 -6.28
C LYS A 16 -10.90 -30.73 -6.70
N GLY A 17 -10.14 -29.80 -6.14
CA GLY A 17 -8.68 -29.82 -6.22
C GLY A 17 -8.06 -30.90 -5.34
N ALA A 18 -6.72 -30.99 -5.35
CA ALA A 18 -5.96 -31.91 -4.51
C ALA A 18 -5.08 -31.15 -3.50
N ALA A 19 -4.71 -31.81 -2.40
CA ALA A 19 -3.81 -31.20 -1.40
C ALA A 19 -2.50 -30.75 -2.06
N GLY A 20 -2.12 -29.50 -1.85
CA GLY A 20 -0.97 -28.87 -2.53
C GLY A 20 -1.13 -28.60 -4.04
N ALA A 21 -2.27 -28.93 -4.65
CA ALA A 21 -2.55 -28.74 -6.08
C ALA A 21 -3.99 -28.24 -6.29
N TYR A 22 -4.18 -26.95 -6.00
CA TYR A 22 -5.48 -26.30 -6.04
C TYR A 22 -5.90 -26.02 -7.49
N ASN A 23 -7.17 -26.22 -7.79
CA ASN A 23 -7.76 -25.72 -9.02
C ASN A 23 -7.83 -24.18 -8.97
N SER A 24 -7.87 -23.50 -10.12
CA SER A 24 -7.81 -22.04 -10.17
C SER A 24 -8.85 -21.43 -11.11
N LEU A 25 -9.54 -20.40 -10.64
CA LEU A 25 -10.43 -19.54 -11.40
C LEU A 25 -9.97 -18.08 -11.28
N ILE A 26 -9.32 -17.56 -12.32
CA ILE A 26 -8.60 -16.29 -12.25
C ILE A 26 -9.18 -15.31 -13.27
N GLY A 27 -9.54 -14.10 -12.84
CA GLY A 27 -9.86 -12.98 -13.72
C GLY A 27 -8.60 -12.31 -14.26
N ASP A 28 -8.55 -12.10 -15.57
CA ASP A 28 -7.46 -11.41 -16.27
C ASP A 28 -7.68 -9.89 -16.24
N PHE A 29 -7.82 -9.35 -15.04
CA PHE A 29 -8.30 -7.99 -14.80
C PHE A 29 -7.43 -6.87 -15.40
N ASP A 30 -6.16 -7.16 -15.69
CA ASP A 30 -5.16 -6.26 -16.23
C ASP A 30 -4.72 -6.65 -17.66
N GLY A 31 -5.33 -7.68 -18.24
CA GLY A 31 -5.03 -8.18 -19.58
C GLY A 31 -3.71 -8.97 -19.67
N SER A 32 -2.96 -9.13 -18.57
CA SER A 32 -1.63 -9.76 -18.55
C SER A 32 -1.64 -11.27 -18.79
N LEU A 33 -2.79 -11.93 -18.59
CA LEU A 33 -3.01 -13.36 -18.85
C LEU A 33 -3.45 -13.64 -20.29
N GLY A 34 -3.37 -12.64 -21.17
CA GLY A 34 -3.52 -12.79 -22.62
C GLY A 34 -4.88 -12.36 -23.20
N SER A 35 -5.80 -11.84 -22.38
CA SER A 35 -7.10 -11.37 -22.89
C SER A 35 -7.06 -9.96 -23.50
N GLY A 36 -6.04 -9.16 -23.14
CA GLY A 36 -5.87 -7.77 -23.60
C GLY A 36 -6.96 -6.79 -23.15
N ALA A 37 -7.94 -7.23 -22.36
CA ALA A 37 -8.96 -6.38 -21.77
C ALA A 37 -8.62 -6.08 -20.31
N THR A 38 -9.06 -4.92 -19.81
CA THR A 38 -8.86 -4.50 -18.42
C THR A 38 -10.22 -4.24 -17.75
N GLY A 39 -10.28 -4.43 -16.44
CA GLY A 39 -11.50 -4.29 -15.65
C GLY A 39 -11.91 -5.57 -14.93
N TRP A 40 -13.11 -5.58 -14.35
CA TRP A 40 -13.59 -6.74 -13.59
C TRP A 40 -14.08 -7.86 -14.50
N VAL A 41 -13.85 -9.09 -14.05
CA VAL A 41 -14.66 -10.24 -14.44
C VAL A 41 -15.87 -10.26 -13.53
N LEU A 42 -17.00 -9.74 -14.01
CA LEU A 42 -18.25 -9.66 -13.26
C LEU A 42 -19.10 -10.90 -13.52
N ILE A 43 -19.30 -11.73 -12.49
CA ILE A 43 -20.25 -12.83 -12.47
C ILE A 43 -21.55 -12.28 -11.90
N ASP A 44 -22.48 -11.94 -12.79
CA ASP A 44 -23.80 -11.44 -12.43
C ASP A 44 -24.78 -12.62 -12.37
N SER A 45 -25.20 -12.97 -11.16
CA SER A 45 -26.23 -13.96 -10.92
C SER A 45 -27.65 -13.42 -11.11
N GLY A 46 -27.81 -12.16 -11.53
CA GLY A 46 -29.09 -11.61 -11.94
C GLY A 46 -29.65 -12.33 -13.17
N ASP A 47 -30.97 -12.37 -13.28
CA ASP A 47 -31.64 -12.88 -14.48
C ASP A 47 -31.73 -11.76 -15.54
N PRO A 48 -31.33 -11.98 -16.80
CA PRO A 48 -31.42 -10.96 -17.84
C PRO A 48 -32.84 -10.44 -18.11
N GLU A 49 -33.85 -11.27 -17.89
CA GLU A 49 -35.26 -10.94 -18.12
C GLU A 49 -35.95 -10.43 -16.86
N LYS A 50 -35.61 -11.00 -15.70
CA LYS A 50 -36.30 -10.76 -14.42
C LYS A 50 -35.52 -9.87 -13.45
N GLY A 51 -34.26 -9.59 -13.74
CA GLY A 51 -33.36 -8.82 -12.88
C GLY A 51 -32.91 -9.60 -11.64
N PHE A 52 -32.66 -8.86 -10.57
CA PHE A 52 -32.18 -9.40 -9.29
C PHE A 52 -33.10 -10.50 -8.74
N LYS A 53 -32.54 -11.68 -8.47
CA LYS A 53 -33.28 -12.81 -7.92
C LYS A 53 -32.87 -13.06 -6.48
N SER A 54 -33.76 -12.63 -5.58
CA SER A 54 -33.68 -12.91 -4.14
C SER A 54 -34.36 -14.24 -3.84
N TRP A 55 -33.64 -15.35 -3.93
CA TRP A 55 -34.19 -16.67 -3.66
C TRP A 55 -33.13 -17.52 -2.97
N ASP A 56 -33.46 -18.10 -1.81
CA ASP A 56 -32.50 -18.91 -1.05
C ASP A 56 -31.82 -19.91 -1.97
N TRP A 57 -30.48 -19.91 -1.97
CA TRP A 57 -29.64 -20.74 -2.85
C TRP A 57 -29.53 -20.28 -4.31
N TRP A 58 -29.85 -19.02 -4.59
CA TRP A 58 -29.59 -18.37 -5.87
C TRP A 58 -28.39 -17.42 -5.76
N GLY A 59 -27.22 -17.84 -6.23
CA GLY A 59 -26.01 -17.02 -6.20
C GLY A 59 -24.96 -17.55 -7.17
N PRO A 60 -23.72 -17.03 -7.15
CA PRO A 60 -22.68 -17.46 -8.06
C PRO A 60 -22.21 -18.89 -7.73
N ILE A 61 -22.21 -19.29 -6.46
CA ILE A 61 -21.79 -20.61 -6.02
C ILE A 61 -23.01 -21.50 -5.80
N ARG A 62 -23.06 -22.65 -6.46
CA ARG A 62 -24.15 -23.61 -6.28
C ARG A 62 -24.05 -24.30 -4.91
N ALA A 63 -25.09 -24.14 -4.13
CA ALA A 63 -25.44 -24.99 -2.99
C ALA A 63 -26.97 -25.09 -3.00
N SER A 64 -27.55 -26.24 -2.67
CA SER A 64 -29.02 -26.37 -2.63
C SER A 64 -29.43 -27.44 -1.63
N ASP A 65 -30.60 -27.27 -1.02
CA ASP A 65 -31.28 -28.32 -0.28
C ASP A 65 -32.69 -28.55 -0.84
N LYS A 66 -33.00 -29.79 -1.21
CA LYS A 66 -34.33 -30.21 -1.69
C LYS A 66 -35.39 -30.18 -0.59
N HIS A 67 -34.97 -30.12 0.68
CA HIS A 67 -35.86 -30.09 1.83
C HIS A 67 -36.17 -28.68 2.34
N TRP A 68 -35.63 -27.64 1.70
CA TRP A 68 -35.89 -26.27 2.10
C TRP A 68 -37.36 -25.89 1.92
N PRO A 69 -38.06 -25.41 2.98
CA PRO A 69 -39.43 -24.96 2.89
C PRO A 69 -39.57 -23.86 1.83
N HIS A 70 -40.50 -24.05 0.88
CA HIS A 70 -40.70 -23.15 -0.25
C HIS A 70 -39.52 -23.03 -1.23
N GLY A 71 -38.48 -23.87 -1.13
CA GLY A 71 -37.38 -23.92 -2.09
C GLY A 71 -37.75 -24.58 -3.42
N ASN A 72 -37.19 -24.09 -4.53
CA ASN A 72 -37.41 -24.60 -5.89
C ASN A 72 -36.40 -25.69 -6.30
N ASN A 73 -35.68 -26.26 -5.34
CA ASN A 73 -34.56 -27.16 -5.59
C ASN A 73 -35.04 -28.59 -5.79
N GLN A 74 -34.74 -29.16 -6.96
CA GLN A 74 -35.06 -30.57 -7.29
C GLN A 74 -34.09 -31.56 -6.64
N GLU A 75 -32.90 -31.09 -6.25
CA GLU A 75 -31.85 -31.90 -5.64
C GLU A 75 -31.09 -31.14 -4.54
N THR A 76 -30.56 -31.88 -3.57
CA THR A 76 -29.61 -31.37 -2.59
C THR A 76 -28.22 -31.38 -3.22
N PHE A 77 -27.56 -30.24 -3.26
CA PHE A 77 -26.21 -30.06 -3.79
C PHE A 77 -25.33 -29.36 -2.75
N SER A 78 -24.11 -29.85 -2.58
CA SER A 78 -23.15 -29.27 -1.66
C SER A 78 -22.07 -28.54 -2.43
N SER A 79 -21.73 -27.34 -1.97
CA SER A 79 -20.62 -26.57 -2.53
C SER A 79 -19.24 -27.20 -2.22
N ILE A 80 -19.20 -28.35 -1.52
CA ILE A 80 -17.97 -29.13 -1.27
C ILE A 80 -17.15 -29.43 -2.53
N ILE A 81 -17.76 -29.42 -3.71
CA ILE A 81 -17.06 -29.62 -4.98
C ILE A 81 -16.01 -28.53 -5.27
N TRP A 82 -16.14 -27.36 -4.61
CA TRP A 82 -15.19 -26.26 -4.61
C TRP A 82 -14.02 -26.45 -3.64
N ASP A 83 -13.94 -27.58 -2.95
CA ASP A 83 -12.81 -27.87 -2.06
C ASP A 83 -11.48 -27.81 -2.84
N ARG A 84 -10.52 -27.08 -2.28
CA ARG A 84 -9.20 -26.76 -2.84
C ARG A 84 -9.26 -26.04 -4.18
N TRP A 85 -10.07 -25.00 -4.24
CA TRP A 85 -10.06 -24.01 -5.31
C TRP A 85 -9.43 -22.69 -4.87
N ARG A 86 -8.73 -22.04 -5.81
CA ARG A 86 -8.28 -20.65 -5.72
C ARG A 86 -9.07 -19.79 -6.68
N LEU A 87 -9.74 -18.77 -6.17
CA LEU A 87 -10.49 -17.79 -6.94
C LEU A 87 -9.80 -16.45 -6.77
N SER A 88 -9.55 -15.73 -7.87
CA SER A 88 -8.96 -14.40 -7.74
C SER A 88 -9.38 -13.41 -8.81
N ARG A 89 -9.49 -12.14 -8.43
CA ARG A 89 -9.77 -11.01 -9.35
C ARG A 89 -11.14 -11.12 -10.02
N LEU A 90 -12.14 -11.51 -9.23
CA LEU A 90 -13.51 -11.72 -9.66
C LEU A 90 -14.46 -10.81 -8.88
N TYR A 91 -15.53 -10.38 -9.53
CA TYR A 91 -16.63 -9.64 -8.91
C TYR A 91 -17.89 -10.49 -9.01
N THR A 92 -18.61 -10.73 -7.92
CA THR A 92 -19.93 -11.39 -7.96
C THR A 92 -21.05 -10.45 -7.52
N ALA A 93 -22.18 -10.49 -8.21
CA ALA A 93 -23.37 -9.69 -7.90
C ALA A 93 -24.66 -10.43 -8.28
N GLY A 94 -25.79 -9.78 -8.04
CA GLY A 94 -27.07 -10.18 -8.64
C GLY A 94 -27.80 -11.36 -7.98
N GLY A 95 -27.26 -11.91 -6.88
CA GLY A 95 -27.86 -13.04 -6.14
C GLY A 95 -27.89 -12.86 -4.62
N ASP A 96 -28.31 -13.92 -3.93
CA ASP A 96 -28.42 -13.96 -2.46
C ASP A 96 -27.07 -14.02 -1.76
N GLY A 97 -26.13 -14.76 -2.33
CA GLY A 97 -24.74 -14.82 -1.87
C GLY A 97 -23.79 -14.20 -2.89
N GLY A 98 -22.67 -13.67 -2.41
CA GLY A 98 -21.46 -13.46 -3.21
C GLY A 98 -20.56 -14.70 -3.15
N PHE A 99 -19.31 -14.56 -2.70
CA PHE A 99 -18.38 -15.67 -2.52
C PHE A 99 -18.67 -16.45 -1.24
N PHE A 100 -19.79 -17.17 -1.23
CA PHE A 100 -20.30 -17.92 -0.09
C PHE A 100 -20.43 -19.42 -0.41
N TRP A 101 -19.92 -20.27 0.48
CA TRP A 101 -19.96 -21.73 0.33
C TRP A 101 -20.72 -22.39 1.48
N ASP A 102 -21.80 -23.09 1.16
CA ASP A 102 -22.55 -23.93 2.09
C ASP A 102 -22.34 -25.41 1.76
N LEU A 103 -21.94 -26.19 2.77
CA LEU A 103 -21.64 -27.60 2.62
C LEU A 103 -22.90 -28.49 2.66
N THR A 104 -24.06 -27.98 3.03
CA THR A 104 -25.38 -28.62 3.03
C THR A 104 -25.35 -30.04 3.62
N ASN A 105 -25.67 -31.07 2.84
CA ASN A 105 -25.65 -32.47 3.27
C ASN A 105 -24.24 -33.05 3.48
N LYS A 106 -23.18 -32.26 3.23
CA LYS A 106 -21.77 -32.59 3.48
C LYS A 106 -21.19 -31.76 4.62
N SER A 107 -22.03 -31.12 5.42
CA SER A 107 -21.63 -30.48 6.68
C SER A 107 -20.81 -31.46 7.54
N GLY A 108 -19.71 -30.98 8.10
CA GLY A 108 -18.76 -31.79 8.85
C GLY A 108 -17.66 -32.46 8.03
N GLU A 109 -17.63 -32.25 6.71
CA GLU A 109 -16.45 -32.54 5.90
C GLU A 109 -15.44 -31.38 5.97
N GLY A 110 -14.15 -31.69 5.86
CA GLY A 110 -13.14 -30.64 5.72
C GLY A 110 -13.26 -29.94 4.36
N PHE A 111 -13.06 -28.62 4.34
CA PHE A 111 -13.17 -27.80 3.13
C PHE A 111 -12.17 -26.64 3.18
N THR A 112 -11.59 -26.34 2.02
CA THR A 112 -10.68 -25.22 1.86
C THR A 112 -10.98 -24.47 0.57
N VAL A 113 -11.12 -23.15 0.65
CA VAL A 113 -11.09 -22.27 -0.53
C VAL A 113 -10.13 -21.12 -0.27
N VAL A 114 -9.47 -20.65 -1.33
CA VAL A 114 -8.64 -19.44 -1.30
C VAL A 114 -9.28 -18.41 -2.22
N VAL A 115 -9.70 -17.27 -1.67
CA VAL A 115 -10.34 -16.19 -2.41
C VAL A 115 -9.48 -14.94 -2.27
N GLU A 116 -9.01 -14.37 -3.37
CA GLU A 116 -8.07 -13.25 -3.34
C GLU A 116 -8.47 -12.12 -4.29
N ASP A 117 -8.36 -10.87 -3.86
CA ASP A 117 -8.59 -9.71 -4.73
C ASP A 117 -10.00 -9.72 -5.37
N CYS A 118 -10.99 -10.20 -4.63
CA CYS A 118 -12.36 -10.39 -5.10
C CYS A 118 -13.35 -9.43 -4.45
N VAL A 119 -14.43 -9.13 -5.17
CA VAL A 119 -15.59 -8.39 -4.65
C VAL A 119 -16.79 -9.33 -4.61
N GLY A 120 -17.32 -9.61 -3.42
CA GLY A 120 -18.55 -10.38 -3.24
C GLY A 120 -19.69 -9.50 -2.77
N THR A 121 -20.71 -9.32 -3.62
CA THR A 121 -21.96 -8.66 -3.24
C THR A 121 -23.09 -9.67 -3.29
N GLY A 122 -23.92 -9.68 -2.25
CA GLY A 122 -25.11 -10.52 -2.17
C GLY A 122 -26.25 -9.81 -1.47
N ARG A 123 -27.48 -10.29 -1.61
CA ARG A 123 -28.57 -9.85 -0.73
C ARG A 123 -28.26 -10.21 0.72
N ALA A 124 -28.07 -11.49 0.99
CA ALA A 124 -27.92 -12.04 2.31
C ALA A 124 -26.46 -12.07 2.77
N PHE A 125 -25.55 -12.51 1.90
CA PHE A 125 -24.14 -12.71 2.27
C PHE A 125 -23.20 -12.15 1.20
N GLY A 126 -22.24 -11.32 1.59
CA GLY A 126 -21.16 -10.91 0.68
C GLY A 126 -20.18 -12.05 0.42
N GLY A 127 -19.87 -12.85 1.44
CA GLY A 127 -19.09 -14.07 1.32
C GLY A 127 -19.07 -14.94 2.59
N GLY A 128 -18.21 -15.96 2.61
CA GLY A 128 -17.97 -16.78 3.79
C GLY A 128 -18.09 -18.29 3.54
N VAL A 129 -18.03 -19.08 4.60
CA VAL A 129 -18.07 -20.55 4.54
C VAL A 129 -18.89 -21.10 5.70
N ALA A 130 -19.82 -22.00 5.40
CA ALA A 130 -20.69 -22.61 6.37
C ALA A 130 -20.56 -24.14 6.41
N TYR A 131 -20.35 -24.63 7.64
CA TYR A 131 -20.35 -26.00 8.12
C TYR A 131 -19.16 -26.91 7.75
N PRO A 132 -17.94 -26.43 7.47
CA PRO A 132 -16.79 -27.31 7.41
C PRO A 132 -16.31 -27.70 8.80
N THR A 133 -15.49 -28.75 8.86
CA THR A 133 -14.54 -28.91 9.96
C THR A 133 -13.20 -28.28 9.59
N VAL A 134 -12.49 -27.76 10.58
CA VAL A 134 -11.17 -27.14 10.50
C VAL A 134 -10.14 -28.05 9.85
N ARG A 135 -9.29 -27.45 9.00
CA ARG A 135 -8.05 -28.02 8.50
C ARG A 135 -6.89 -27.11 8.93
N PRO A 136 -6.13 -27.46 9.99
CA PRO A 136 -5.09 -26.59 10.54
C PRO A 136 -4.05 -26.12 9.50
N ASP A 137 -3.66 -27.01 8.60
CA ASP A 137 -2.63 -26.75 7.58
C ASP A 137 -3.19 -26.17 6.27
N GLU A 138 -4.50 -26.22 6.08
CA GLU A 138 -5.20 -25.78 4.86
C GLU A 138 -6.49 -25.00 5.22
N PRO A 139 -6.42 -23.88 5.98
CA PRO A 139 -7.63 -23.12 6.32
C PRO A 139 -8.23 -22.48 5.08
N SER A 140 -9.54 -22.21 5.08
CA SER A 140 -10.12 -21.33 4.05
C SER A 140 -9.58 -19.91 4.25
N VAL A 141 -9.15 -19.25 3.18
CA VAL A 141 -8.52 -17.93 3.23
C VAL A 141 -9.22 -16.97 2.28
N PHE A 142 -9.54 -15.79 2.79
CA PHE A 142 -10.08 -14.66 2.05
C PHE A 142 -9.10 -13.50 2.22
N ARG A 143 -8.52 -13.01 1.14
CA ARG A 143 -7.45 -12.00 1.22
C ARG A 143 -7.69 -10.85 0.26
N ARG A 144 -7.56 -9.62 0.75
CA ARG A 144 -7.78 -8.39 -0.05
C ARG A 144 -9.14 -8.42 -0.73
N CYS A 145 -10.17 -8.88 -0.03
CA CYS A 145 -11.53 -8.97 -0.56
C CYS A 145 -12.42 -7.84 -0.07
N TYR A 146 -13.42 -7.49 -0.87
CA TYR A 146 -14.51 -6.62 -0.46
C TYR A 146 -15.80 -7.44 -0.39
N PHE A 147 -16.50 -7.42 0.74
CA PHE A 147 -17.77 -8.13 0.93
C PHE A 147 -18.87 -7.16 1.37
N LEU A 148 -20.00 -7.22 0.67
CA LEU A 148 -21.18 -6.41 0.95
C LEU A 148 -22.41 -7.28 0.93
N ALA A 149 -23.24 -7.17 1.98
CA ALA A 149 -24.60 -7.66 1.95
C ALA A 149 -25.61 -6.51 2.06
N LEU A 150 -26.68 -6.63 1.27
CA LEU A 150 -27.63 -5.55 0.98
C LEU A 150 -28.89 -5.60 1.84
N ASP A 151 -29.12 -6.70 2.54
CA ASP A 151 -30.30 -6.94 3.37
C ASP A 151 -29.97 -6.81 4.87
N TRP A 152 -30.98 -6.98 5.71
CA TRP A 152 -30.94 -6.90 7.17
C TRP A 152 -31.85 -7.93 7.85
N VAL A 153 -32.60 -8.73 7.09
CA VAL A 153 -33.56 -9.72 7.63
C VAL A 153 -32.93 -11.10 7.73
N GLY A 154 -32.92 -11.66 8.94
CA GLY A 154 -32.44 -13.03 9.17
C GLY A 154 -30.96 -13.07 9.55
N ASP A 155 -30.25 -14.09 9.11
CA ASP A 155 -28.84 -14.33 9.41
C ASP A 155 -27.87 -13.59 8.47
N THR A 156 -28.31 -12.50 7.82
CA THR A 156 -27.53 -11.76 6.82
C THR A 156 -26.32 -11.06 7.43
N ALA A 157 -25.21 -11.05 6.69
CA ALA A 157 -23.95 -10.46 7.11
C ALA A 157 -23.05 -10.16 5.91
N ALA A 158 -22.12 -9.21 6.04
CA ALA A 158 -21.09 -9.05 5.01
C ALA A 158 -20.33 -10.36 4.81
N VAL A 159 -19.99 -11.05 5.90
CA VAL A 159 -19.50 -12.43 5.89
C VAL A 159 -20.22 -13.30 6.90
N LEU A 160 -20.71 -14.46 6.44
CA LEU A 160 -21.32 -15.48 7.28
C LEU A 160 -20.34 -16.65 7.48
N VAL A 161 -20.14 -17.06 8.73
CA VAL A 161 -19.31 -18.22 9.07
C VAL A 161 -20.08 -19.23 9.90
N GLY A 162 -19.82 -20.52 9.70
CA GLY A 162 -20.39 -21.56 10.55
C GLY A 162 -19.46 -22.76 10.64
N GLY A 163 -19.08 -23.17 11.83
CA GLY A 163 -18.30 -24.38 12.09
C GLY A 163 -19.18 -25.58 12.41
N TRP A 164 -18.64 -26.79 12.25
CA TRP A 164 -19.34 -28.04 12.56
C TRP A 164 -18.83 -28.74 13.83
N GLU A 165 -17.92 -28.08 14.53
CA GLU A 165 -17.23 -28.59 15.70
C GLU A 165 -18.13 -28.52 16.93
N LYS A 166 -18.12 -29.58 17.74
CA LYS A 166 -18.87 -29.62 18.99
C LYS A 166 -18.23 -28.79 20.11
N THR A 167 -16.94 -28.49 19.97
CA THR A 167 -16.12 -27.73 20.92
C THR A 167 -15.27 -26.72 20.14
N MET A 168 -14.98 -25.57 20.73
CA MET A 168 -14.19 -24.53 20.05
C MET A 168 -12.82 -25.07 19.60
N PRO A 169 -12.50 -25.06 18.29
CA PRO A 169 -11.22 -25.55 17.81
C PRO A 169 -10.08 -24.55 18.05
N ASP A 170 -8.85 -25.07 18.07
CA ASP A 170 -7.63 -24.25 18.23
C ASP A 170 -7.28 -23.43 16.98
N TYR A 171 -7.78 -23.84 15.81
CA TYR A 171 -7.50 -23.20 14.53
C TYR A 171 -8.80 -22.64 13.91
N PRO A 172 -8.72 -21.58 13.09
CA PRO A 172 -9.89 -20.99 12.45
C PRO A 172 -10.41 -21.85 11.29
N HIS A 173 -11.72 -21.77 11.05
CA HIS A 173 -12.37 -22.33 9.87
C HIS A 173 -12.09 -21.47 8.64
N ALA A 174 -12.05 -20.15 8.85
CA ALA A 174 -11.77 -19.16 7.83
C ALA A 174 -10.87 -18.05 8.38
N VAL A 175 -9.92 -17.63 7.55
CA VAL A 175 -9.03 -16.49 7.79
C VAL A 175 -9.36 -15.40 6.78
N PHE A 176 -9.60 -14.20 7.27
CA PHE A 176 -9.81 -13.00 6.49
C PHE A 176 -8.62 -12.07 6.69
N GLU A 177 -7.95 -11.72 5.61
CA GLU A 177 -6.76 -10.86 5.62
C GLU A 177 -7.06 -9.65 4.75
N ASP A 178 -7.01 -8.46 5.36
CA ASP A 178 -7.04 -7.21 4.64
C ASP A 178 -8.34 -7.01 3.83
N CYS A 179 -9.44 -7.52 4.37
CA CYS A 179 -10.76 -7.44 3.79
C CYS A 179 -11.53 -6.19 4.26
N THR A 180 -12.41 -5.68 3.40
CA THR A 180 -13.45 -4.71 3.78
C THR A 180 -14.81 -5.41 3.82
N LEU A 181 -15.50 -5.30 4.95
CA LEU A 181 -16.75 -5.99 5.25
C LEU A 181 -17.82 -4.93 5.52
N VAL A 182 -18.80 -4.80 4.64
CA VAL A 182 -19.82 -3.74 4.70
C VAL A 182 -21.22 -4.35 4.83
N HIS A 183 -21.99 -3.85 5.79
CA HIS A 183 -23.37 -4.29 5.97
C HIS A 183 -24.22 -3.22 6.64
N THR A 184 -25.53 -3.36 6.50
CA THR A 184 -26.50 -2.48 7.16
C THR A 184 -26.46 -2.62 8.69
N ASP A 185 -26.49 -3.85 9.22
CA ASP A 185 -26.56 -4.13 10.67
C ASP A 185 -25.41 -4.93 11.34
N ASN A 186 -24.68 -5.81 10.65
CA ASN A 186 -23.54 -6.56 11.21
C ASN A 186 -22.50 -6.95 10.13
N ALA A 187 -21.21 -6.91 10.45
CA ALA A 187 -20.16 -7.22 9.47
C ALA A 187 -19.87 -8.74 9.40
N VAL A 188 -19.90 -9.42 10.55
CA VAL A 188 -19.64 -10.85 10.66
C VAL A 188 -20.78 -11.48 11.44
N ALA A 189 -21.35 -12.57 10.94
CA ALA A 189 -22.32 -13.37 11.70
C ALA A 189 -21.90 -14.84 11.79
N ILE A 190 -22.28 -15.47 12.90
CA ILE A 190 -22.36 -16.93 12.95
C ILE A 190 -23.67 -17.41 12.30
N SER A 191 -23.60 -18.44 11.48
CA SER A 191 -24.81 -19.10 10.98
C SER A 191 -25.64 -19.68 12.14
N TYR A 192 -26.97 -19.56 12.05
CA TYR A 192 -27.89 -20.13 13.03
C TYR A 192 -27.75 -21.65 13.18
N ALA A 193 -27.37 -22.35 12.11
CA ALA A 193 -27.18 -23.80 12.10
C ALA A 193 -25.75 -24.22 12.51
N GLY A 194 -24.85 -23.26 12.72
CA GLY A 194 -23.48 -23.52 13.15
C GLY A 194 -23.39 -24.01 14.59
N HIS A 195 -22.33 -24.76 14.86
CA HIS A 195 -21.91 -25.16 16.20
C HIS A 195 -20.77 -24.22 16.68
N CYS A 196 -19.62 -24.75 17.10
CA CYS A 196 -18.48 -23.92 17.48
C CYS A 196 -17.73 -23.43 16.25
N THR A 197 -17.69 -22.12 16.06
CA THR A 197 -17.10 -21.45 14.91
C THR A 197 -15.95 -20.57 15.37
N ARG A 198 -14.79 -20.73 14.75
CA ARG A 198 -13.62 -19.85 14.95
C ARG A 198 -13.23 -19.20 13.62
N ALA A 199 -13.08 -17.88 13.60
CA ALA A 199 -12.62 -17.12 12.44
C ALA A 199 -11.50 -16.15 12.85
N LYS A 200 -10.55 -15.91 11.95
CA LYS A 200 -9.46 -14.96 12.17
C LYS A 200 -9.58 -13.79 11.20
N PHE A 201 -9.37 -12.58 11.67
CA PHE A 201 -9.39 -11.34 10.90
C PHE A 201 -8.09 -10.57 11.15
N VAL A 202 -7.38 -10.22 10.07
CA VAL A 202 -6.12 -9.47 10.12
C VAL A 202 -6.26 -8.24 9.24
N ASN A 203 -6.01 -7.04 9.75
CA ASN A 203 -6.12 -5.78 9.01
C ASN A 203 -7.49 -5.57 8.33
N CYS A 204 -8.57 -6.10 8.92
CA CYS A 204 -9.90 -6.00 8.34
C CYS A 204 -10.60 -4.69 8.72
N ARG A 205 -11.38 -4.14 7.77
CA ARG A 205 -12.28 -3.01 7.98
C ARG A 205 -13.71 -3.53 8.07
N MET A 206 -14.36 -3.38 9.21
CA MET A 206 -15.75 -3.79 9.45
C MET A 206 -16.63 -2.56 9.57
N ILE A 207 -17.46 -2.32 8.57
CA ILE A 207 -18.25 -1.09 8.41
C ILE A 207 -19.73 -1.44 8.47
N VAL A 208 -20.36 -1.09 9.59
CA VAL A 208 -21.79 -1.27 9.81
C VAL A 208 -22.49 0.08 9.82
N LEU A 209 -23.63 0.17 9.13
CA LEU A 209 -24.36 1.44 8.95
C LEU A 209 -25.36 1.73 10.08
N ASN A 210 -25.73 0.72 10.86
CA ASN A 210 -26.65 0.87 11.97
C ASN A 210 -25.96 1.48 13.20
N PHE A 211 -26.34 2.72 13.53
CA PHE A 211 -26.01 3.43 14.79
C PHE A 211 -27.29 3.87 15.52
N THR A 212 -28.30 3.01 15.52
CA THR A 212 -29.63 3.33 16.03
C THR A 212 -29.64 3.91 17.45
N GLN A 213 -30.68 4.67 17.78
CA GLN A 213 -30.84 5.28 19.11
C GLN A 213 -31.52 4.28 20.06
N PRO A 214 -30.84 3.84 21.14
CA PRO A 214 -31.42 2.88 22.08
C PRO A 214 -32.75 3.36 22.67
N GLU A 215 -32.88 4.66 22.95
CA GLU A 215 -34.05 5.25 23.62
C GLU A 215 -35.30 5.30 22.74
N MET A 216 -35.12 5.20 21.41
CA MET A 216 -36.22 5.20 20.45
C MET A 216 -36.70 3.78 20.11
N GLY A 217 -36.23 2.77 20.85
CA GLY A 217 -36.56 1.35 20.59
C GLY A 217 -35.78 0.74 19.44
N GLY A 218 -34.72 1.42 18.98
CA GLY A 218 -33.80 0.91 17.96
C GLY A 218 -33.11 -0.38 18.40
N LYS A 219 -32.96 -1.32 17.47
CA LYS A 219 -32.24 -2.59 17.69
C LYS A 219 -31.08 -2.71 16.71
N SER A 220 -30.03 -3.39 17.15
CA SER A 220 -28.91 -3.82 16.31
C SER A 220 -28.46 -5.20 16.73
N THR A 221 -27.93 -5.95 15.77
CA THR A 221 -27.30 -7.27 16.00
C THR A 221 -25.81 -7.17 16.36
N GLY A 222 -25.25 -5.96 16.41
CA GLY A 222 -23.83 -5.72 16.69
C GLY A 222 -22.93 -6.01 15.50
N ILE A 223 -21.70 -5.47 15.50
CA ILE A 223 -20.75 -5.64 14.38
C ILE A 223 -20.38 -7.11 14.19
N LEU A 224 -20.24 -7.83 15.31
CA LEU A 224 -20.04 -9.27 15.38
C LEU A 224 -21.32 -9.90 15.94
N CYS A 225 -22.08 -10.51 15.05
CA CYS A 225 -23.42 -11.02 15.29
C CYS A 225 -23.41 -12.49 15.71
N THR A 226 -24.07 -12.75 16.84
CA THR A 226 -24.44 -14.09 17.30
C THR A 226 -25.95 -14.25 17.47
N GLN A 227 -26.76 -13.27 17.06
CA GLN A 227 -28.21 -13.38 17.18
C GLN A 227 -28.74 -14.61 16.43
N GLY A 228 -29.67 -15.35 17.05
CA GLY A 228 -30.32 -16.50 16.42
C GLY A 228 -29.44 -17.76 16.34
N HIS A 229 -28.29 -17.78 17.03
CA HIS A 229 -27.42 -18.94 17.10
C HIS A 229 -28.14 -20.19 17.67
N SER A 230 -27.76 -21.40 17.19
CA SER A 230 -28.24 -22.65 17.80
C SER A 230 -27.84 -22.74 19.29
N PRO A 231 -28.49 -23.57 20.12
CA PRO A 231 -28.08 -23.75 21.52
C PRO A 231 -26.60 -24.10 21.71
N THR A 232 -26.01 -24.81 20.72
CA THR A 232 -24.59 -25.19 20.64
C THR A 232 -23.72 -24.18 19.91
N GLY A 233 -24.32 -23.19 19.26
CA GLY A 233 -23.64 -22.17 18.45
C GLY A 233 -22.77 -21.28 19.31
N ARG A 234 -21.48 -21.21 19.00
CA ARG A 234 -20.51 -20.33 19.66
C ARG A 234 -19.59 -19.74 18.61
N LEU A 235 -19.28 -18.45 18.73
CA LEU A 235 -18.35 -17.75 17.84
C LEU A 235 -17.08 -17.38 18.62
N HIS A 236 -15.91 -17.67 18.05
CA HIS A 236 -14.64 -17.11 18.48
C HIS A 236 -14.04 -16.31 17.33
N VAL A 237 -13.65 -15.05 17.60
CA VAL A 237 -12.94 -14.23 16.61
C VAL A 237 -11.56 -13.84 17.10
N ASP A 238 -10.55 -14.13 16.29
CA ASP A 238 -9.20 -13.60 16.48
C ASP A 238 -9.07 -12.32 15.67
N LEU A 239 -8.85 -11.17 16.32
CA LEU A 239 -8.75 -9.86 15.68
C LEU A 239 -7.32 -9.33 15.78
N GLU A 240 -6.70 -9.02 14.65
CA GLU A 240 -5.35 -8.47 14.57
C GLU A 240 -5.38 -7.19 13.72
N ASP A 241 -5.00 -6.04 14.28
CA ASP A 241 -4.92 -4.75 13.58
C ASP A 241 -6.22 -4.35 12.83
N CYS A 242 -7.40 -4.70 13.35
CA CYS A 242 -8.69 -4.44 12.68
C CYS A 242 -9.33 -3.11 13.11
N VAL A 243 -10.14 -2.51 12.24
CA VAL A 243 -10.97 -1.34 12.58
C VAL A 243 -12.44 -1.66 12.37
N LEU A 244 -13.23 -1.47 13.42
CA LEU A 244 -14.65 -1.79 13.47
C LEU A 244 -15.48 -0.51 13.66
N ALA A 245 -16.62 -0.39 12.98
CA ALA A 245 -17.59 0.68 13.20
C ALA A 245 -19.04 0.18 13.12
N GLY A 246 -19.89 0.58 14.05
CA GLY A 246 -21.29 0.18 14.12
C GLY A 246 -21.96 0.52 15.45
N TYR A 247 -23.16 0.01 15.72
CA TYR A 247 -23.88 0.26 16.97
C TYR A 247 -23.07 -0.20 18.19
N SER A 248 -22.81 -1.51 18.32
CA SER A 248 -22.03 -2.14 19.39
C SER A 248 -21.05 -3.15 18.78
N VAL A 249 -19.96 -3.49 19.48
CA VAL A 249 -18.99 -4.48 18.96
C VAL A 249 -19.63 -5.87 18.84
N PHE A 250 -20.31 -6.33 19.88
CA PHE A 250 -20.99 -7.63 19.92
C PHE A 250 -22.51 -7.45 19.93
N THR A 251 -23.24 -8.53 19.60
CA THR A 251 -24.69 -8.59 19.79
C THR A 251 -25.08 -8.17 21.20
N PRO A 252 -25.98 -7.19 21.37
CA PRO A 252 -26.49 -6.82 22.69
C PRO A 252 -27.31 -7.95 23.34
N GLY A 253 -27.20 -8.09 24.65
CA GLY A 253 -28.03 -9.02 25.43
C GLY A 253 -27.48 -10.44 25.52
N ASP A 254 -28.36 -11.40 25.78
CA ASP A 254 -27.97 -12.78 26.10
C ASP A 254 -27.32 -13.51 24.92
N ASP A 255 -27.78 -13.26 23.69
CA ASP A 255 -27.19 -13.86 22.47
C ASP A 255 -25.71 -13.46 22.30
N GLY A 256 -25.33 -12.26 22.77
CA GLY A 256 -23.94 -11.79 22.79
C GLY A 256 -23.01 -12.60 23.70
N LYS A 257 -23.54 -13.45 24.59
CA LYS A 257 -22.71 -14.35 25.42
C LYS A 257 -22.15 -15.52 24.62
N ALA A 258 -22.63 -15.74 23.40
CA ALA A 258 -22.14 -16.79 22.51
C ALA A 258 -20.84 -16.41 21.78
N VAL A 259 -20.40 -15.14 21.84
CA VAL A 259 -19.13 -14.69 21.25
C VAL A 259 -18.01 -14.64 22.29
N THR A 260 -16.83 -15.08 21.87
CA THR A 260 -15.55 -14.89 22.55
C THR A 260 -14.55 -14.32 21.54
N TYR A 261 -13.45 -13.73 22.01
CA TYR A 261 -12.51 -13.09 21.11
C TYR A 261 -11.09 -13.02 21.67
N THR A 262 -10.13 -12.80 20.79
CA THR A 262 -8.79 -12.31 21.12
C THR A 262 -8.49 -11.06 20.31
N THR A 263 -7.67 -10.15 20.85
CA THR A 263 -7.13 -9.02 20.10
C THR A 263 -5.61 -9.03 20.09
N LYS A 264 -5.03 -8.55 18.99
CA LYS A 264 -3.59 -8.36 18.82
C LYS A 264 -3.34 -7.08 18.02
N GLY A 265 -2.24 -6.40 18.33
CA GLY A 265 -1.88 -5.15 17.65
C GLY A 265 -2.90 -4.05 17.93
N ARG A 266 -3.19 -3.22 16.93
CA ARG A 266 -4.07 -2.06 17.04
C ARG A 266 -5.48 -2.37 16.54
N THR A 267 -6.28 -3.05 17.37
CA THR A 267 -7.70 -3.25 17.08
C THR A 267 -8.54 -2.09 17.64
N GLN A 268 -9.32 -1.43 16.80
CA GLN A 268 -10.04 -0.20 17.14
C GLN A 268 -11.55 -0.32 16.87
N ALA A 269 -12.37 0.41 17.64
CA ALA A 269 -13.82 0.42 17.48
C ALA A 269 -14.42 1.83 17.57
N TYR A 270 -15.18 2.23 16.54
CA TYR A 270 -16.07 3.39 16.57
C TYR A 270 -17.51 2.92 16.78
N VAL A 271 -17.99 3.01 18.02
CA VAL A 271 -19.33 2.55 18.40
C VAL A 271 -20.29 3.71 18.69
N GLN A 272 -21.59 3.42 18.67
CA GLN A 272 -22.59 4.37 19.14
C GLN A 272 -22.19 4.87 20.54
N PHE A 273 -22.32 6.17 20.80
CA PHE A 273 -21.61 6.83 21.92
C PHE A 273 -21.92 6.29 23.33
N LYS A 274 -23.06 5.62 23.53
CA LYS A 274 -23.49 4.98 24.78
C LYS A 274 -23.07 3.52 24.90
N GLN A 275 -22.56 2.93 23.84
CA GLN A 275 -22.07 1.55 23.87
C GLN A 275 -20.65 1.50 24.41
N ASP A 276 -20.38 0.46 25.18
CA ASP A 276 -19.06 0.15 25.68
C ASP A 276 -18.19 -0.47 24.59
N VAL A 277 -16.88 -0.29 24.75
CA VAL A 277 -15.86 -0.94 23.93
C VAL A 277 -15.21 -2.05 24.77
N PRO A 278 -15.19 -3.31 24.30
CA PRO A 278 -14.63 -4.43 25.05
C PRO A 278 -13.14 -4.26 25.34
N GLU A 279 -12.63 -5.04 26.31
CA GLU A 279 -11.20 -5.07 26.64
C GLU A 279 -10.34 -5.40 25.41
N GLY A 280 -9.19 -4.76 25.29
CA GLY A 280 -8.26 -4.99 24.17
C GLY A 280 -8.60 -4.25 22.88
N PHE A 281 -9.69 -3.47 22.83
CA PHE A 281 -10.01 -2.55 21.74
C PHE A 281 -9.69 -1.09 22.11
N GLU A 282 -9.16 -0.33 21.16
CA GLU A 282 -9.02 1.13 21.27
C GLU A 282 -10.31 1.81 20.80
N ARG A 283 -10.96 2.60 21.67
CA ARG A 283 -12.13 3.38 21.27
C ARG A 283 -11.74 4.54 20.36
N LEU A 284 -12.36 4.62 19.18
CA LEU A 284 -12.30 5.80 18.33
C LEU A 284 -13.27 6.86 18.84
N GLY A 285 -12.74 8.00 19.29
CA GLY A 285 -13.53 9.10 19.86
C GLY A 285 -14.07 10.10 18.83
N LEU A 286 -13.50 10.13 17.63
CA LEU A 286 -13.91 10.98 16.51
C LEU A 286 -14.46 10.13 15.37
N TRP A 287 -15.27 10.74 14.51
CA TRP A 287 -15.80 10.10 13.32
C TRP A 287 -14.66 9.62 12.40
N PRO A 288 -14.58 8.32 12.05
CA PRO A 288 -13.49 7.78 11.25
C PRO A 288 -13.78 7.98 9.75
N ALA A 289 -13.54 9.19 9.25
CA ALA A 289 -13.83 9.56 7.86
C ALA A 289 -13.16 8.61 6.84
N ASP A 290 -11.90 8.25 7.07
CA ASP A 290 -11.13 7.37 6.18
C ASP A 290 -11.72 5.96 6.12
N LEU A 291 -12.29 5.46 7.22
CA LEU A 291 -12.96 4.15 7.24
C LEU A 291 -14.22 4.16 6.37
N PHE A 292 -15.09 5.16 6.56
CA PHE A 292 -16.35 5.24 5.81
C PHE A 292 -16.14 5.63 4.34
N ALA A 293 -15.02 6.28 3.98
CA ALA A 293 -14.65 6.48 2.58
C ALA A 293 -14.43 5.16 1.81
N GLN A 294 -14.23 4.04 2.52
CA GLN A 294 -14.00 2.71 1.95
C GLN A 294 -15.28 1.86 1.86
N MET A 295 -16.44 2.45 2.13
CA MET A 295 -17.74 1.76 2.15
C MET A 295 -18.26 1.39 0.77
N ALA A 296 -17.81 2.05 -0.30
CA ALA A 296 -18.20 1.66 -1.65
C ALA A 296 -17.34 0.49 -2.14
N PRO A 297 -17.90 -0.46 -2.92
CA PRO A 297 -17.07 -1.44 -3.60
C PRO A 297 -16.07 -0.72 -4.52
N PRO A 298 -14.88 -1.31 -4.76
CA PRO A 298 -13.89 -0.77 -5.68
C PRO A 298 -14.52 -0.43 -7.03
N ALA A 299 -14.18 0.74 -7.58
CA ALA A 299 -14.69 1.18 -8.87
C ALA A 299 -14.32 0.22 -10.00
N MET A 300 -15.18 0.14 -11.02
CA MET A 300 -14.87 -0.55 -12.27
C MET A 300 -13.64 0.10 -12.92
N GLY A 301 -12.51 -0.61 -12.95
CA GLY A 301 -11.23 -0.10 -13.45
C GLY A 301 -10.27 0.43 -12.38
N SER A 302 -10.68 0.49 -11.10
CA SER A 302 -9.74 0.65 -10.00
C SER A 302 -9.28 -0.73 -9.53
N VAL A 303 -7.97 -0.93 -9.50
CA VAL A 303 -7.38 -2.09 -8.81
C VAL A 303 -7.81 -2.03 -7.34
N LEU A 304 -8.10 -3.19 -6.73
CA LEU A 304 -8.19 -3.32 -5.26
C LEU A 304 -6.83 -2.99 -4.66
N VAL A 305 -6.60 -1.70 -4.45
CA VAL A 305 -5.40 -1.14 -3.88
C VAL A 305 -5.71 -1.03 -2.39
N SER A 306 -5.60 -2.18 -1.72
CA SER A 306 -5.54 -2.21 -0.27
C SER A 306 -4.40 -1.30 0.21
N PRO A 307 -4.39 -0.77 1.46
CA PRO A 307 -3.16 -0.25 2.08
C PRO A 307 -1.93 -1.20 2.00
N ALA A 308 -2.10 -2.50 1.70
CA ALA A 308 -1.06 -3.45 1.31
C ALA A 308 -0.53 -3.31 -0.15
N SER A 309 -1.04 -2.36 -0.93
CA SER A 309 -0.54 -1.97 -2.26
C SER A 309 0.56 -0.91 -2.20
N ARG A 310 0.66 -0.21 -1.05
CA ARG A 310 1.74 0.73 -0.83
C ARG A 310 3.05 -0.06 -0.80
N PRO A 311 4.03 0.30 -1.64
CA PRO A 311 5.33 -0.35 -1.58
C PRO A 311 5.92 -0.30 -0.18
N VAL A 312 6.25 -1.47 0.37
CA VAL A 312 6.76 -1.59 1.74
C VAL A 312 8.26 -1.28 1.72
N LEU A 313 8.64 -0.25 2.47
CA LEU A 313 10.03 0.09 2.74
C LEU A 313 10.44 -0.43 4.11
N THR A 314 11.38 -1.36 4.13
CA THR A 314 11.96 -1.89 5.37
C THR A 314 13.18 -1.08 5.76
N LYS A 315 13.09 -0.26 6.81
CA LYS A 315 14.25 0.47 7.33
C LYS A 315 15.27 -0.51 7.93
N LEU A 316 16.49 -0.45 7.44
CA LEU A 316 17.56 -1.32 7.88
C LEU A 316 18.20 -0.78 9.17
N PRO A 317 18.64 -1.65 10.09
CA PRO A 317 19.22 -1.24 11.37
C PRO A 317 20.67 -0.78 11.23
N MET A 318 20.93 0.16 10.32
CA MET A 318 22.25 0.74 10.07
C MET A 318 22.17 2.26 9.97
N ALA A 319 23.28 2.93 10.31
CA ALA A 319 23.44 4.37 10.19
C ALA A 319 24.91 4.72 9.95
N PHE A 320 25.14 5.64 9.02
CA PHE A 320 26.42 6.28 8.76
C PHE A 320 26.41 7.63 9.50
N ALA A 321 27.06 7.65 10.66
CA ALA A 321 27.14 8.87 11.47
C ALA A 321 27.92 9.96 10.72
N LYS A 322 27.57 11.23 10.98
CA LYS A 322 28.30 12.40 10.44
C LYS A 322 28.27 12.51 8.90
N ALA A 323 27.30 11.86 8.27
CA ALA A 323 26.95 11.96 6.85
C ALA A 323 25.58 12.64 6.71
N MET A 324 25.35 13.34 5.59
CA MET A 324 24.09 14.01 5.28
C MET A 324 23.76 13.83 3.79
N GLU A 325 24.32 14.66 2.91
CA GLU A 325 24.08 14.56 1.48
C GLU A 325 24.88 13.39 0.87
N ASN A 326 24.22 12.56 0.07
CA ASN A 326 24.74 11.24 -0.25
C ASN A 326 24.17 10.65 -1.55
N THR A 327 24.98 9.83 -2.24
CA THR A 327 24.53 9.01 -3.37
C THR A 327 25.20 7.64 -3.37
N PRO A 328 24.43 6.54 -3.31
CA PRO A 328 24.96 5.20 -3.49
C PRO A 328 25.09 4.88 -4.99
N VAL A 329 26.19 4.23 -5.37
CA VAL A 329 26.45 3.83 -6.75
C VAL A 329 27.06 2.44 -6.83
N VAL A 330 26.89 1.77 -7.98
CA VAL A 330 27.68 0.58 -8.31
C VAL A 330 28.75 0.99 -9.30
N PHE A 331 30.00 1.08 -8.84
CA PHE A 331 31.14 1.47 -9.66
C PHE A 331 32.12 0.31 -9.81
N ASN A 332 32.42 -0.11 -11.05
CA ASN A 332 33.25 -1.28 -11.33
C ASN A 332 32.81 -2.54 -10.55
N GLY A 333 31.49 -2.76 -10.45
CA GLY A 333 30.90 -3.90 -9.74
C GLY A 333 30.93 -3.82 -8.22
N ARG A 334 31.36 -2.69 -7.64
CA ARG A 334 31.41 -2.47 -6.18
C ARG A 334 30.33 -1.48 -5.74
N PRO A 335 29.51 -1.82 -4.73
CA PRO A 335 28.65 -0.85 -4.05
C PRO A 335 29.49 0.18 -3.29
N LEU A 336 29.45 1.43 -3.74
CA LEU A 336 30.14 2.55 -3.13
C LEU A 336 29.13 3.60 -2.68
N HIS A 337 29.51 4.38 -1.67
CA HIS A 337 28.74 5.53 -1.18
C HIS A 337 29.55 6.80 -1.40
N VAL A 338 29.03 7.71 -2.23
CA VAL A 338 29.61 9.05 -2.42
C VAL A 338 28.94 10.00 -1.44
N LEU A 339 29.75 10.73 -0.68
CA LEU A 339 29.34 11.50 0.48
C LEU A 339 30.06 12.87 0.49
N ASN A 340 29.51 13.81 1.24
CA ASN A 340 30.19 15.07 1.58
C ASN A 340 30.45 15.16 3.08
N ARG A 341 31.41 16.01 3.42
CA ARG A 341 31.67 16.49 4.77
C ARG A 341 31.65 18.00 4.75
N ARG A 342 31.00 18.61 5.75
CA ARG A 342 31.14 20.02 6.10
C ARG A 342 31.16 20.18 7.63
N ASP A 343 31.85 21.20 8.11
CA ASP A 343 31.86 21.58 9.53
C ASP A 343 31.01 22.85 9.72
N ASP A 344 29.72 22.66 9.96
CA ASP A 344 28.74 23.75 10.05
C ASP A 344 29.02 24.70 11.24
N THR A 345 29.85 24.29 12.22
CA THR A 345 30.30 25.18 13.30
C THR A 345 31.20 26.31 12.80
N LYS A 346 31.76 26.17 11.59
CA LYS A 346 32.60 27.17 10.93
C LYS A 346 31.81 28.05 9.98
N ASN A 347 30.51 27.86 9.82
CA ASN A 347 29.70 28.68 8.93
C ASN A 347 29.86 30.17 9.28
N GLY A 348 30.07 31.01 8.25
CA GLY A 348 30.37 32.43 8.46
C GLY A 348 31.81 32.74 8.88
N THR A 349 32.75 31.78 8.79
CA THR A 349 34.20 31.98 9.07
C THR A 349 35.06 31.68 7.85
N ASP A 350 36.33 32.12 7.84
CA ASP A 350 37.24 31.96 6.69
C ASP A 350 37.69 30.50 6.47
N ASP A 351 37.37 29.61 7.42
CA ASP A 351 37.72 28.21 7.39
C ASP A 351 36.53 27.30 7.04
N TYR A 352 35.37 27.87 6.68
CA TYR A 352 34.20 27.06 6.33
C TYR A 352 34.41 26.25 5.05
N THR A 353 34.81 26.89 3.95
CA THR A 353 35.04 26.18 2.68
C THR A 353 36.18 25.17 2.78
N LYS A 354 37.25 25.49 3.52
CA LYS A 354 38.36 24.55 3.79
C LYS A 354 37.93 23.32 4.60
N SER A 355 36.80 23.40 5.31
CA SER A 355 36.24 22.25 6.03
C SER A 355 35.48 21.29 5.14
N MET A 356 35.16 21.71 3.91
CA MET A 356 34.32 20.96 2.98
C MET A 356 35.14 20.06 2.07
N TYR A 357 34.71 18.82 1.94
CA TYR A 357 35.24 17.89 0.95
C TYR A 357 34.24 16.80 0.64
N LEU A 358 34.42 16.16 -0.51
CA LEU A 358 33.71 14.97 -0.94
C LEU A 358 34.58 13.74 -0.68
N TYR A 359 33.94 12.61 -0.43
CA TYR A 359 34.65 11.34 -0.21
C TYR A 359 33.83 10.15 -0.68
N VAL A 360 34.51 9.03 -0.91
CA VAL A 360 33.89 7.77 -1.34
C VAL A 360 34.20 6.69 -0.31
N VAL A 361 33.19 5.94 0.07
CA VAL A 361 33.30 4.79 0.99
C VAL A 361 32.90 3.51 0.27
N ASP A 362 33.62 2.43 0.50
CA ASP A 362 33.18 1.09 0.11
C ASP A 362 32.12 0.57 1.08
N MET A 363 30.92 0.29 0.60
CA MET A 363 29.80 -0.04 1.48
C MET A 363 29.91 -1.42 2.14
N ALA A 364 30.71 -2.33 1.58
CA ALA A 364 30.90 -3.66 2.12
C ALA A 364 31.90 -3.66 3.29
N THR A 365 32.92 -2.80 3.22
CA THR A 365 34.03 -2.76 4.20
C THR A 365 33.95 -1.58 5.15
N GLY A 366 33.25 -0.50 4.76
CA GLY A 366 33.26 0.78 5.47
C GLY A 366 34.55 1.60 5.28
N GLU A 367 35.45 1.16 4.40
CA GLU A 367 36.72 1.85 4.14
C GLU A 367 36.50 3.11 3.29
N GLU A 368 37.08 4.23 3.74
CA GLU A 368 37.16 5.46 2.94
C GLU A 368 38.23 5.30 1.85
N LEU A 369 37.81 5.30 0.59
CA LEU A 369 38.68 5.02 -0.55
C LEU A 369 39.43 6.26 -1.04
N CYS A 370 38.79 7.43 -1.01
CA CYS A 370 39.38 8.69 -1.48
C CYS A 370 38.64 9.93 -0.95
N ARG A 371 39.34 11.07 -0.96
CA ARG A 371 38.78 12.42 -0.77
C ARG A 371 39.09 13.31 -1.98
N PHE A 372 38.16 14.19 -2.32
CA PHE A 372 38.27 15.10 -3.46
C PHE A 372 37.33 16.31 -3.26
N GLY A 373 37.32 17.25 -4.20
CA GLY A 373 36.32 18.34 -4.21
C GLY A 373 36.38 19.27 -3.00
N GLU A 374 37.58 19.67 -2.55
CA GLU A 374 37.73 20.67 -1.49
C GLU A 374 36.87 21.91 -1.79
N GLY A 375 36.17 22.43 -0.77
CA GLY A 375 35.26 23.56 -0.93
C GLY A 375 33.91 23.22 -1.56
N HIS A 376 33.58 21.94 -1.78
CA HIS A 376 32.30 21.52 -2.36
C HIS A 376 31.50 20.60 -1.42
N SER A 377 30.17 20.63 -1.56
CA SER A 377 29.20 19.86 -0.76
C SER A 377 28.00 19.46 -1.62
N PHE A 378 26.97 18.81 -1.05
CA PHE A 378 25.78 18.34 -1.78
C PHE A 378 26.13 17.34 -2.87
N ALA A 379 26.87 16.29 -2.49
CA ALA A 379 27.38 15.31 -3.43
C ALA A 379 26.25 14.52 -4.07
N ASN A 380 26.16 14.56 -5.39
CA ASN A 380 25.36 13.64 -6.18
C ASN A 380 26.24 12.87 -7.17
N ALA A 381 25.99 11.58 -7.36
CA ALA A 381 26.83 10.75 -8.22
C ALA A 381 26.04 9.98 -9.30
N PHE A 382 26.70 9.77 -10.43
CA PHE A 382 26.19 8.99 -11.55
C PHE A 382 27.33 8.16 -12.17
N VAL A 383 27.07 6.91 -12.49
CA VAL A 383 28.05 6.03 -13.16
C VAL A 383 27.67 5.88 -14.62
N ASP A 384 28.61 6.21 -15.51
CA ASP A 384 28.46 5.96 -16.94
C ASP A 384 29.61 5.08 -17.46
N GLY A 385 29.30 3.82 -17.75
CA GLY A 385 30.28 2.82 -18.14
C GLY A 385 31.37 2.65 -17.07
N SER A 386 32.60 3.06 -17.38
CA SER A 386 33.77 2.96 -16.49
C SER A 386 34.10 4.27 -15.77
N GLN A 387 33.29 5.31 -15.92
CA GLN A 387 33.50 6.60 -15.28
C GLN A 387 32.48 6.85 -14.17
N LEU A 388 32.99 7.35 -13.05
CA LEU A 388 32.19 7.93 -11.97
C LEU A 388 32.14 9.44 -12.19
N HIS A 389 30.93 9.98 -12.22
CA HIS A 389 30.62 11.39 -12.31
C HIS A 389 30.04 11.85 -10.98
N VAL A 390 30.52 12.96 -10.44
CA VAL A 390 30.03 13.55 -9.19
C VAL A 390 29.72 15.02 -9.44
N PHE A 391 28.55 15.46 -9.03
CA PHE A 391 28.07 16.84 -9.13
C PHE A 391 27.93 17.40 -7.72
N ALA A 392 28.45 18.59 -7.49
CA ALA A 392 28.48 19.18 -6.16
C ALA A 392 28.51 20.70 -6.24
N SER A 393 27.86 21.36 -5.28
CA SER A 393 27.82 22.82 -5.21
C SER A 393 29.10 23.37 -4.61
N GLU A 394 29.58 24.48 -5.17
CA GLU A 394 30.70 25.24 -4.63
C GLU A 394 30.26 26.01 -3.37
N GLY A 395 30.93 25.76 -2.26
CA GLY A 395 30.69 26.44 -0.99
C GLY A 395 31.25 27.85 -0.98
N THR A 396 30.70 28.70 -0.12
CA THR A 396 31.20 30.05 0.14
C THR A 396 31.38 30.27 1.64
N ASN A 397 32.22 31.22 2.03
CA ASN A 397 32.56 31.47 3.44
C ASN A 397 31.57 32.36 4.19
N ARG A 398 30.76 33.17 3.49
CA ARG A 398 29.89 34.22 4.06
C ARG A 398 28.53 34.34 3.37
N ASP A 399 28.22 33.40 2.50
CA ASP A 399 27.00 33.39 1.69
C ASP A 399 26.50 31.93 1.59
N TRP A 400 25.45 31.69 0.83
CA TRP A 400 25.02 30.35 0.46
C TRP A 400 25.86 29.77 -0.68
N PHE A 401 25.51 28.56 -1.12
CA PHE A 401 26.25 27.82 -2.15
C PHE A 401 26.12 28.47 -3.52
N GLY A 402 27.17 28.36 -4.33
CA GLY A 402 27.28 28.96 -5.65
C GLY A 402 26.79 28.05 -6.77
N SER A 403 27.61 27.94 -7.82
CA SER A 403 27.36 27.10 -9.00
C SER A 403 27.58 25.61 -8.69
N LEU A 404 27.01 24.74 -9.54
CA LEU A 404 27.29 23.31 -9.54
C LEU A 404 28.52 22.99 -10.40
N TYR A 405 29.39 22.14 -9.87
CA TYR A 405 30.58 21.64 -10.57
C TYR A 405 30.48 20.14 -10.81
N HIS A 406 31.01 19.71 -11.95
CA HIS A 406 31.16 18.31 -12.33
C HIS A 406 32.60 17.84 -12.07
N PHE A 407 32.71 16.75 -11.35
CA PHE A 407 33.92 15.98 -11.12
C PHE A 407 33.81 14.63 -11.81
N SER A 408 34.90 14.15 -12.42
CA SER A 408 34.91 12.80 -12.98
C SER A 408 36.21 12.06 -12.74
N THR A 409 36.10 10.74 -12.61
CA THR A 409 37.23 9.82 -12.45
C THR A 409 36.92 8.46 -13.06
N SER A 410 37.97 7.70 -13.38
CA SER A 410 37.89 6.28 -13.74
C SER A 410 38.61 5.37 -12.75
N ASP A 411 39.38 5.94 -11.81
CA ASP A 411 40.28 5.20 -10.91
C ASP A 411 40.20 5.64 -9.44
N LEU A 412 39.34 6.61 -9.10
CA LEU A 412 39.19 7.23 -7.78
C LEU A 412 40.41 8.01 -7.27
N THR A 413 41.50 8.07 -8.03
CA THR A 413 42.75 8.76 -7.67
C THR A 413 42.96 10.06 -8.45
N LYS A 414 42.59 10.07 -9.74
CA LYS A 414 42.68 11.23 -10.62
C LYS A 414 41.29 11.76 -10.89
N TRP A 415 41.12 13.05 -10.64
CA TRP A 415 39.84 13.73 -10.76
C TRP A 415 39.96 14.90 -11.73
N THR A 416 39.00 15.02 -12.65
CA THR A 416 38.78 16.25 -13.40
C THR A 416 37.74 17.11 -12.68
N ARG A 417 37.78 18.43 -12.88
CA ARG A 417 36.78 19.38 -12.38
C ARG A 417 36.43 20.37 -13.49
N ARG A 418 35.14 20.62 -13.68
CA ARG A 418 34.62 21.64 -14.61
C ARG A 418 33.28 22.22 -14.12
N PRO A 419 32.88 23.42 -14.53
CA PRO A 419 31.53 23.92 -14.27
C PRO A 419 30.48 23.00 -14.89
N ALA A 420 29.36 22.80 -14.20
CA ALA A 420 28.20 22.05 -14.72
C ALA A 420 27.01 23.01 -14.94
N ILE A 421 26.51 23.62 -13.86
CA ILE A 421 25.42 24.60 -13.92
C ILE A 421 25.89 25.87 -13.23
N GLU A 422 26.05 26.95 -13.99
CA GLU A 422 26.35 28.27 -13.44
C GLU A 422 25.11 28.88 -12.79
N ARG A 423 25.29 29.50 -11.61
CA ARG A 423 24.20 30.24 -10.95
C ARG A 423 23.77 31.47 -11.76
N GLU A 424 22.48 31.82 -11.69
CA GLU A 424 21.95 33.06 -12.28
C GLU A 424 21.70 34.14 -11.22
N GLY A 425 22.35 35.30 -11.36
CA GLY A 425 22.12 36.43 -10.46
C GLY A 425 22.46 36.10 -8.99
N ASP A 426 21.46 36.23 -8.11
CA ASP A 426 21.52 35.91 -6.67
C ASP A 426 20.99 34.50 -6.34
N GLU A 427 20.86 33.63 -7.34
CA GLU A 427 20.50 32.23 -7.16
C GLU A 427 21.61 31.44 -6.44
N HIS A 428 21.18 30.52 -5.59
CA HIS A 428 22.02 29.53 -4.92
C HIS A 428 21.56 28.13 -5.33
N LEU A 429 22.53 27.28 -5.69
CA LEU A 429 22.29 25.91 -6.12
C LEU A 429 22.77 24.91 -5.07
N PHE A 430 22.02 23.82 -4.89
CA PHE A 430 22.28 22.82 -3.84
C PHE A 430 22.33 21.40 -4.42
N ASN A 431 21.49 20.47 -3.94
CA ASN A 431 21.45 19.11 -4.44
C ASN A 431 21.14 19.05 -5.94
N ALA A 432 21.70 18.05 -6.59
CA ALA A 432 21.34 17.70 -7.96
C ALA A 432 21.06 16.20 -8.04
N SER A 433 20.44 15.75 -9.13
CA SER A 433 20.32 14.34 -9.46
C SER A 433 20.25 14.15 -10.96
N ILE A 434 20.90 13.10 -11.44
CA ILE A 434 21.05 12.82 -12.87
C ILE A 434 20.41 11.47 -13.19
N CYS A 435 19.66 11.42 -14.29
CA CYS A 435 19.25 10.17 -14.92
C CYS A 435 19.55 10.17 -16.42
N ARG A 436 19.73 8.97 -16.97
CA ARG A 436 19.77 8.76 -18.43
C ARG A 436 18.36 8.51 -18.93
N ASP A 437 18.00 9.11 -20.07
CA ASP A 437 16.75 8.87 -20.77
C ASP A 437 16.97 8.71 -22.28
N GLU A 438 15.89 8.67 -23.05
CA GLU A 438 15.92 8.47 -24.51
C GLU A 438 16.62 9.60 -25.28
N LYS A 439 16.83 10.78 -24.68
CA LYS A 439 17.45 11.95 -25.31
C LYS A 439 18.88 12.22 -24.80
N GLY A 440 19.42 11.37 -23.93
CA GLY A 440 20.74 11.54 -23.31
C GLY A 440 20.62 11.55 -21.80
N PHE A 441 20.96 12.68 -21.18
CA PHE A 441 20.96 12.86 -19.72
C PHE A 441 20.09 14.05 -19.33
N LEU A 442 19.40 13.87 -18.21
CA LEU A 442 18.60 14.90 -17.55
C LEU A 442 19.17 15.10 -16.14
N MET A 443 19.31 16.36 -15.75
CA MET A 443 19.60 16.77 -14.38
C MET A 443 18.39 17.49 -13.81
N ALA A 444 17.96 17.09 -12.60
CA ALA A 444 17.18 17.94 -11.71
C ALA A 444 18.15 18.61 -10.73
N TYR A 445 18.09 19.93 -10.58
CA TYR A 445 18.98 20.65 -9.66
C TYR A 445 18.18 21.61 -8.78
N GLU A 446 18.50 21.61 -7.49
CA GLU A 446 17.85 22.39 -6.45
C GLU A 446 18.30 23.85 -6.50
N SER A 447 17.35 24.75 -6.26
CA SER A 447 17.51 26.19 -6.29
C SER A 447 16.74 26.85 -5.14
N ASN A 448 17.20 28.00 -4.66
CA ASN A 448 16.44 28.85 -3.75
C ASN A 448 15.43 29.78 -4.46
N LYS A 449 15.22 29.66 -5.78
CA LYS A 449 14.35 30.54 -6.57
C LYS A 449 13.43 29.75 -7.53
N PRO A 450 12.13 30.09 -7.63
CA PRO A 450 11.48 31.24 -7.00
C PRO A 450 10.96 30.96 -5.58
N VAL A 451 10.82 29.69 -5.23
CA VAL A 451 10.44 29.24 -3.88
C VAL A 451 11.72 28.86 -3.13
N GLN A 452 11.76 29.16 -1.83
CA GLN A 452 12.88 28.76 -0.98
C GLN A 452 12.92 27.22 -0.94
N PHE A 453 13.83 26.66 -1.75
CA PHE A 453 13.96 25.26 -2.13
C PHE A 453 12.88 24.79 -3.10
N CYS A 454 13.26 24.75 -4.37
CA CYS A 454 12.57 24.11 -5.47
C CYS A 454 13.60 23.46 -6.40
N PHE A 455 13.19 22.85 -7.52
CA PHE A 455 14.16 22.34 -8.48
C PHE A 455 13.82 22.65 -9.94
N LYS A 456 14.88 22.78 -10.73
CA LYS A 456 14.90 23.11 -12.15
C LYS A 456 15.55 21.97 -12.93
N PHE A 457 15.56 22.07 -14.26
CA PHE A 457 16.05 21.01 -15.13
C PHE A 457 17.14 21.47 -16.10
N ALA A 458 18.06 20.57 -16.43
CA ALA A 458 19.07 20.76 -17.47
C ALA A 458 19.31 19.46 -18.26
N ARG A 459 19.78 19.58 -19.49
CA ARG A 459 20.04 18.48 -20.43
C ARG A 459 21.51 18.39 -20.79
N SER A 460 21.97 17.17 -21.03
CA SER A 460 23.29 16.90 -21.58
C SER A 460 23.25 15.67 -22.48
N THR A 461 24.14 15.61 -23.47
CA THR A 461 24.36 14.42 -24.30
C THR A 461 25.62 13.65 -23.91
N ASP A 462 26.50 14.24 -23.08
CA ASP A 462 27.85 13.75 -22.79
C ASP A 462 28.29 13.90 -21.31
N LEU A 463 27.37 14.31 -20.43
CA LEU A 463 27.58 14.64 -19.01
C LEU A 463 28.55 15.81 -18.74
N SER A 464 29.12 16.40 -19.78
CA SER A 464 30.16 17.43 -19.70
C SER A 464 29.62 18.82 -20.00
N ALA A 465 28.78 18.95 -21.03
CA ALA A 465 28.11 20.19 -21.39
C ALA A 465 26.64 20.12 -21.00
N TRP A 466 26.14 21.13 -20.30
CA TRP A 466 24.77 21.18 -19.79
C TRP A 466 24.02 22.40 -20.31
N GLU A 467 22.81 22.18 -20.82
CA GLU A 467 21.88 23.21 -21.27
C GLU A 467 20.70 23.28 -20.29
N LYS A 468 20.46 24.45 -19.68
CA LYS A 468 19.30 24.66 -18.81
C LYS A 468 18.00 24.57 -19.63
N LEU A 469 16.95 24.06 -19.01
CA LEU A 469 15.60 24.06 -19.57
C LEU A 469 14.80 25.24 -19.00
N PRO A 470 14.80 26.41 -19.66
CA PRO A 470 14.03 27.55 -19.18
C PRO A 470 12.54 27.25 -19.24
N GLY A 471 11.77 27.89 -18.35
CA GLY A 471 10.31 27.72 -18.30
C GLY A 471 9.81 26.53 -17.51
N LEU A 472 10.70 25.68 -16.97
CA LEU A 472 10.35 24.50 -16.17
C LEU A 472 10.99 24.58 -14.77
N ILE A 473 10.16 24.78 -13.74
CA ILE A 473 10.53 24.81 -12.33
C ILE A 473 9.48 24.06 -11.53
N PHE A 474 9.85 22.98 -10.84
CA PHE A 474 8.94 22.26 -9.97
C PHE A 474 8.88 22.92 -8.59
N THR A 475 7.70 23.38 -8.19
CA THR A 475 7.46 24.03 -6.89
C THR A 475 6.32 23.37 -6.10
N GLY A 476 6.15 22.05 -6.23
CA GLY A 476 5.02 21.34 -5.64
C GLY A 476 3.66 21.81 -6.18
N VAL A 477 2.57 21.46 -5.48
CA VAL A 477 1.20 21.76 -5.94
C VAL A 477 0.84 23.21 -5.66
N ASN A 478 1.33 23.77 -4.54
CA ASN A 478 0.92 25.08 -4.04
C ASN A 478 2.09 26.08 -3.91
N HIS A 479 3.08 26.02 -4.81
CA HIS A 479 4.32 26.83 -4.71
C HIS A 479 5.04 26.64 -3.36
N GLU A 480 5.28 25.38 -3.01
CA GLU A 480 5.76 24.94 -1.71
C GLU A 480 7.18 24.34 -1.77
N TYR A 481 7.78 24.23 -0.59
CA TYR A 481 9.12 23.67 -0.37
C TYR A 481 9.25 22.29 -1.02
N SER A 482 10.20 22.16 -1.95
CA SER A 482 10.47 20.94 -2.72
C SER A 482 11.97 20.75 -2.89
N ALA A 483 12.64 20.22 -1.86
CA ALA A 483 14.10 20.12 -1.82
C ALA A 483 14.62 18.72 -2.19
N CYS A 484 15.93 18.62 -2.37
CA CYS A 484 16.75 17.43 -2.51
C CYS A 484 16.20 16.43 -3.54
N PRO A 485 16.01 16.85 -4.80
CA PRO A 485 15.39 16.01 -5.80
C PRO A 485 16.30 14.83 -6.15
N VAL A 486 15.75 13.61 -6.20
CA VAL A 486 16.38 12.46 -6.85
C VAL A 486 15.52 12.02 -8.03
N ILE A 487 16.09 12.06 -9.23
CA ILE A 487 15.37 11.77 -10.47
C ILE A 487 15.80 10.44 -11.08
N ARG A 488 14.82 9.68 -11.57
CA ARG A 488 15.00 8.43 -12.31
C ARG A 488 14.09 8.42 -13.53
N TYR A 489 14.49 7.72 -14.57
CA TYR A 489 13.67 7.57 -15.78
C TYR A 489 13.44 6.09 -16.06
N PHE A 490 12.16 5.73 -16.16
CA PHE A 490 11.71 4.43 -16.65
C PHE A 490 10.58 4.71 -17.62
N SER A 491 10.83 4.46 -18.91
CA SER A 491 9.92 4.85 -19.99
C SER A 491 8.47 4.41 -19.69
N PRO A 492 7.47 5.30 -19.84
CA PRO A 492 7.58 6.66 -20.40
C PRO A 492 7.80 7.78 -19.35
N TYR A 493 8.06 7.45 -18.08
CA TYR A 493 7.98 8.40 -16.98
C TYR A 493 9.35 8.75 -16.38
N TYR A 494 9.52 10.03 -16.08
CA TYR A 494 10.43 10.53 -15.05
C TYR A 494 9.76 10.37 -13.69
N TYR A 495 10.51 9.91 -12.70
CA TYR A 495 10.11 9.82 -11.30
C TYR A 495 11.05 10.70 -10.48
N VAL A 496 10.49 11.52 -9.59
CA VAL A 496 11.28 12.35 -8.68
C VAL A 496 10.83 12.13 -7.24
N ILE A 497 11.76 11.77 -6.37
CA ILE A 497 11.55 11.86 -4.92
C ILE A 497 12.12 13.21 -4.47
N TYR A 498 11.39 13.93 -3.63
CA TYR A 498 11.80 15.23 -3.10
C TYR A 498 11.33 15.39 -1.65
N LEU A 499 12.02 16.23 -0.89
CA LEU A 499 11.67 16.57 0.48
C LEU A 499 10.56 17.61 0.50
N HIS A 500 9.51 17.32 1.26
CA HIS A 500 8.43 18.25 1.58
C HIS A 500 8.62 18.80 3.00
N ALA A 501 8.28 20.07 3.19
CA ALA A 501 8.24 20.68 4.53
C ALA A 501 7.20 19.97 5.44
N PRO A 502 7.26 20.15 6.77
CA PRO A 502 6.29 19.55 7.67
C PRO A 502 4.83 19.86 7.31
N ILE A 503 4.00 18.82 7.31
CA ILE A 503 2.56 18.88 6.99
C ILE A 503 1.71 18.30 8.14
N PRO A 504 0.43 18.69 8.26
CA PRO A 504 -0.47 18.09 9.24
C PRO A 504 -0.50 16.57 9.14
N ALA A 505 -0.67 15.90 10.29
CA ALA A 505 -0.68 14.44 10.45
C ALA A 505 0.65 13.69 10.26
N HIS A 506 1.74 14.36 9.83
CA HIS A 506 3.06 13.75 9.71
C HIS A 506 4.09 14.43 10.61
N SER A 507 5.16 13.70 10.96
CA SER A 507 6.22 14.21 11.82
C SER A 507 7.41 14.70 10.99
N GLY A 508 7.73 15.99 11.08
CA GLY A 508 8.93 16.56 10.50
C GLY A 508 8.91 16.65 8.96
N TYR A 509 10.10 16.69 8.38
CA TYR A 509 10.33 16.75 6.93
C TYR A 509 10.19 15.34 6.34
N VAL A 510 9.32 15.20 5.35
CA VAL A 510 8.92 13.91 4.77
C VAL A 510 9.20 13.86 3.27
N SER A 511 9.54 12.69 2.74
CA SER A 511 9.82 12.56 1.30
C SER A 511 8.55 12.24 0.50
N PHE A 512 8.31 13.01 -0.54
CA PHE A 512 7.25 12.83 -1.52
C PHE A 512 7.82 12.24 -2.81
N LEU A 513 6.97 11.53 -3.55
CA LEU A 513 7.25 11.01 -4.88
C LEU A 513 6.26 11.58 -5.90
N ALA A 514 6.76 12.02 -7.04
CA ALA A 514 5.97 12.43 -8.19
C ALA A 514 6.50 11.78 -9.48
N ARG A 515 5.67 11.70 -10.53
CA ARG A 515 6.08 11.26 -11.87
C ARG A 515 5.61 12.22 -12.96
N SER A 516 6.32 12.28 -14.07
CA SER A 516 5.94 13.09 -15.24
C SER A 516 6.38 12.42 -16.53
N ALA A 517 5.61 12.59 -17.61
CA ALA A 517 6.02 12.14 -18.95
C ALA A 517 6.75 13.23 -19.75
N ASP A 518 6.59 14.50 -19.37
CA ASP A 518 7.01 15.67 -20.16
C ASP A 518 7.84 16.69 -19.38
N LEU A 519 8.10 16.45 -18.09
CA LEU A 519 8.73 17.35 -17.12
C LEU A 519 7.91 18.61 -16.77
N ALA A 520 6.77 18.81 -17.43
CA ALA A 520 5.89 19.95 -17.22
C ALA A 520 4.76 19.59 -16.25
N THR A 521 4.01 18.53 -16.54
CA THR A 521 2.90 18.09 -15.69
C THR A 521 3.37 16.92 -14.82
N TRP A 522 3.26 17.08 -13.51
CA TRP A 522 3.70 16.08 -12.54
C TRP A 522 2.51 15.51 -11.76
N GLU A 523 2.40 14.20 -11.73
CA GLU A 523 1.44 13.46 -10.90
C GLU A 523 2.10 13.11 -9.57
N LEU A 524 1.52 13.51 -8.44
CA LEU A 524 1.99 13.11 -7.11
C LEU A 524 1.46 11.71 -6.78
N SER A 525 2.30 10.89 -6.14
CA SER A 525 1.88 9.57 -5.67
C SER A 525 0.73 9.71 -4.67
N PRO A 526 -0.35 8.90 -4.80
CA PRO A 526 -1.42 8.84 -3.81
C PRO A 526 -0.96 8.26 -2.47
N PHE A 527 0.28 7.75 -2.38
CA PHE A 527 0.88 7.24 -1.16
C PHE A 527 1.86 8.21 -0.50
N ASN A 528 1.92 9.46 -0.95
CA ASN A 528 2.75 10.47 -0.29
C ASN A 528 2.29 10.72 1.15
N PRO A 529 3.24 10.94 2.09
CA PRO A 529 4.69 10.81 1.93
C PRO A 529 5.12 9.36 1.79
N ILE A 530 6.14 9.07 0.97
CA ILE A 530 6.67 7.70 0.80
C ILE A 530 7.66 7.30 1.89
N LEU A 531 8.28 8.28 2.57
CA LEU A 531 9.23 8.09 3.65
C LEU A 531 9.03 9.18 4.72
N GLU A 532 8.98 8.77 5.98
CA GLU A 532 8.78 9.62 7.16
C GLU A 532 9.61 9.15 8.35
N ALA A 533 9.78 10.00 9.37
CA ALA A 533 10.71 9.73 10.47
C ALA A 533 10.17 8.63 11.39
N GLY A 534 11.01 7.61 11.61
CA GLY A 534 10.73 6.56 12.60
C GLY A 534 11.30 6.89 13.98
N PRO A 535 11.02 6.04 14.99
CA PRO A 535 11.64 6.17 16.30
C PRO A 535 13.18 6.28 16.21
N GLY A 536 13.74 7.33 16.79
CA GLY A 536 15.18 7.57 16.83
C GLY A 536 15.80 8.17 15.56
N GLU A 537 14.99 8.61 14.58
CA GLU A 537 15.48 9.28 13.37
C GLU A 537 15.38 10.82 13.41
N GLY A 538 14.82 11.38 14.49
CA GLY A 538 14.60 12.82 14.62
C GLY A 538 13.36 13.27 13.85
N ILE A 539 13.49 14.35 13.10
CA ILE A 539 12.39 14.99 12.33
C ILE A 539 12.73 15.11 10.85
N ASN A 540 13.70 14.35 10.34
CA ASN A 540 14.21 14.50 8.99
C ASN A 540 14.30 13.17 8.25
N ASN A 541 13.79 13.14 7.01
CA ASN A 541 14.07 12.12 6.00
C ASN A 541 14.34 12.78 4.65
N SER A 542 15.43 13.54 4.58
CA SER A 542 15.88 14.26 3.39
C SER A 542 16.92 13.49 2.59
N ASP A 543 17.43 14.10 1.51
CA ASP A 543 18.59 13.64 0.75
C ASP A 543 18.50 12.15 0.38
N VAL A 544 17.31 11.77 -0.10
CA VAL A 544 17.04 10.40 -0.54
C VAL A 544 17.80 10.15 -1.83
N ASP A 545 18.48 9.02 -1.93
CA ASP A 545 18.99 8.49 -3.19
C ASP A 545 18.86 6.97 -3.21
N LEU A 546 18.96 6.35 -4.40
CA LEU A 546 18.63 4.95 -4.60
C LEU A 546 19.63 4.23 -5.51
N PHE A 547 19.90 2.98 -5.22
CA PHE A 547 20.60 2.07 -6.12
C PHE A 547 19.99 0.67 -6.10
N GLU A 548 20.15 -0.05 -7.21
CA GLU A 548 19.82 -1.46 -7.28
C GLU A 548 21.05 -2.32 -6.99
N TRP A 549 20.85 -3.35 -6.16
CA TRP A 549 21.87 -4.36 -5.92
C TRP A 549 21.21 -5.72 -5.72
N GLN A 550 21.65 -6.70 -6.51
CA GLN A 550 21.14 -8.08 -6.46
C GLN A 550 19.60 -8.18 -6.60
N GLY A 551 19.01 -7.38 -7.51
CA GLY A 551 17.57 -7.38 -7.78
C GLY A 551 16.70 -6.69 -6.72
N LYS A 552 17.32 -6.04 -5.73
CA LYS A 552 16.64 -5.27 -4.68
C LYS A 552 16.99 -3.79 -4.80
N THR A 553 16.09 -2.93 -4.33
CA THR A 553 16.27 -1.47 -4.34
C THR A 553 16.57 -0.98 -2.93
N TYR A 554 17.69 -0.28 -2.79
CA TYR A 554 18.10 0.31 -1.52
C TYR A 554 17.98 1.81 -1.62
N LEU A 555 17.32 2.40 -0.64
CA LEU A 555 17.17 3.83 -0.46
C LEU A 555 18.13 4.26 0.64
N THR A 556 19.03 5.19 0.36
CA THR A 556 19.77 5.89 1.39
C THR A 556 19.09 7.23 1.66
N TYR A 557 19.07 7.68 2.90
CA TYR A 557 18.37 8.92 3.29
C TYR A 557 19.00 9.53 4.54
N ALA A 558 18.99 10.86 4.63
CA ALA A 558 19.44 11.58 5.80
C ALA A 558 18.40 11.57 6.92
N THR A 559 18.87 11.49 8.16
CA THR A 559 18.10 11.58 9.41
C THR A 559 18.73 12.62 10.32
N GLY A 560 17.99 13.11 11.31
CA GLY A 560 18.48 14.17 12.19
C GLY A 560 17.39 15.15 12.63
N ASP A 561 17.83 16.24 13.23
CA ASP A 561 16.95 17.33 13.70
C ASP A 561 17.02 18.59 12.84
N GLN A 562 17.65 18.52 11.66
CA GLN A 562 17.90 19.66 10.76
C GLN A 562 18.77 20.78 11.39
N ALA A 563 19.46 20.51 12.51
CA ALA A 563 20.22 21.54 13.22
C ALA A 563 21.51 21.04 13.85
N SER A 564 21.43 20.09 14.79
CA SER A 564 22.54 19.73 15.69
C SER A 564 23.13 18.36 15.41
N TRP A 565 22.37 17.43 14.82
CA TRP A 565 22.86 16.11 14.49
C TRP A 565 22.24 15.57 13.22
N GLY A 566 22.99 14.69 12.54
CA GLY A 566 22.50 13.96 11.40
C GLY A 566 23.29 12.68 11.13
N ALA A 567 22.64 11.77 10.42
CA ALA A 567 23.21 10.52 9.95
C ALA A 567 22.49 10.06 8.68
N VAL A 568 23.19 9.35 7.80
CA VAL A 568 22.55 8.66 6.67
C VAL A 568 22.13 7.26 7.11
N ARG A 569 20.90 6.85 6.77
CA ARG A 569 20.37 5.51 7.01
C ARG A 569 19.98 4.87 5.69
N MET A 570 19.53 3.63 5.77
CA MET A 570 19.13 2.86 4.59
C MET A 570 17.79 2.17 4.79
N ALA A 571 16.96 2.15 3.77
CA ALA A 571 15.76 1.34 3.67
C ALA A 571 15.85 0.43 2.45
N LEU A 572 15.14 -0.69 2.53
CA LEU A 572 15.10 -1.73 1.51
C LEU A 572 13.68 -1.84 0.97
N TYR A 573 13.55 -1.79 -0.35
CA TYR A 573 12.42 -2.35 -1.07
C TYR A 573 12.84 -3.68 -1.70
N ASP A 574 12.07 -4.74 -1.41
CA ASP A 574 12.35 -6.09 -1.91
C ASP A 574 11.88 -6.29 -3.34
N GLY A 575 12.55 -5.62 -4.27
CA GLY A 575 12.32 -5.75 -5.70
C GLY A 575 13.06 -4.69 -6.53
N PRO A 576 12.91 -4.74 -7.87
CA PRO A 576 13.50 -3.77 -8.78
C PRO A 576 12.97 -2.34 -8.57
N MET A 577 13.79 -1.35 -8.91
CA MET A 577 13.54 0.07 -8.74
C MET A 577 12.42 0.55 -9.67
N GLN A 578 12.36 0.02 -10.90
CA GLN A 578 11.25 0.29 -11.81
C GLN A 578 9.92 -0.11 -11.17
N GLU A 579 9.89 -1.27 -10.51
CA GLU A 579 8.70 -1.77 -9.83
C GLU A 579 8.37 -0.91 -8.60
N PHE A 580 9.37 -0.55 -7.79
CA PHE A 580 9.22 0.38 -6.66
C PHE A 580 8.50 1.66 -7.10
N PHE A 581 8.98 2.30 -8.16
CA PHE A 581 8.36 3.52 -8.67
C PHE A 581 6.98 3.29 -9.26
N ALA A 582 6.81 2.28 -10.12
CA ALA A 582 5.54 2.02 -10.78
C ALA A 582 4.41 1.71 -9.78
N ARG A 583 4.70 0.92 -8.73
CA ARG A 583 3.72 0.56 -7.71
C ARG A 583 3.27 1.74 -6.85
N HIS A 584 4.01 2.83 -6.77
CA HIS A 584 3.56 4.06 -6.12
C HIS A 584 2.50 4.82 -6.92
N PHE A 585 2.18 4.39 -8.14
CA PHE A 585 1.16 4.99 -8.99
C PHE A 585 0.20 3.92 -9.50
N PRO A 586 -0.61 3.34 -8.60
CA PRO A 586 -1.55 2.29 -8.97
C PRO A 586 -2.58 2.80 -9.99
N THR A 587 -2.89 1.96 -10.97
CA THR A 587 -3.86 2.26 -12.02
C THR A 587 -5.24 2.54 -11.41
N GLY A 588 -5.87 3.63 -11.87
CA GLY A 588 -7.23 4.00 -11.47
C GLY A 588 -7.33 4.76 -10.14
N VAL A 589 -6.22 5.04 -9.46
CA VAL A 589 -6.21 5.91 -8.27
C VAL A 589 -5.96 7.36 -8.70
N PRO A 590 -6.83 8.31 -8.34
CA PRO A 590 -6.62 9.72 -8.65
C PRO A 590 -5.33 10.26 -8.04
N THR A 591 -4.57 11.03 -8.82
CA THR A 591 -3.34 11.70 -8.38
C THR A 591 -3.57 13.21 -8.36
N LEU A 592 -3.02 13.90 -7.36
CA LEU A 592 -2.86 15.36 -7.42
C LEU A 592 -1.84 15.71 -8.51
N LYS A 593 -2.02 16.86 -9.16
CA LYS A 593 -1.13 17.32 -10.22
C LYS A 593 -0.45 18.63 -9.82
N ALA A 594 0.84 18.72 -10.10
CA ALA A 594 1.62 19.95 -10.06
C ALA A 594 2.02 20.35 -11.48
N ASP A 595 2.07 21.66 -11.75
CA ASP A 595 2.54 22.21 -13.02
C ASP A 595 3.88 22.89 -12.79
N ALA A 596 4.89 22.45 -13.52
CA ALA A 596 6.24 23.01 -13.46
C ALA A 596 6.44 24.16 -14.46
N ARG A 597 5.46 24.46 -15.33
CA ARG A 597 5.60 25.57 -16.27
C ARG A 597 5.53 26.90 -15.54
N THR A 598 6.50 27.77 -15.79
CA THR A 598 6.44 29.16 -15.37
C THR A 598 5.80 30.00 -16.46
N GLU A 599 4.89 30.91 -16.07
CA GLU A 599 4.30 31.91 -16.98
C GLU A 599 5.35 32.83 -17.63
#